data_AF-A0A8T5BMQ6-F1
#
_entry.id   AF-A0A8T5BMQ6-F1
#
_cell.length_a   1.000
_cell.length_b   1.000
_cell.length_c   1.000
_cell.angle_alpha   90.00
_cell.angle_beta   90.00
_cell.angle_gamma   90.00
#
_symmetry.space_group_name_H-M   'P 1'
#
loop_
_entity.id
_entity.type
_entity.pdbx_description
1 polymer ?
#
loop_
_entity_poly.entity_id
_entity_poly.type
_entity_poly.pdbx_seq_one_letter_code
_entity_poly.pdbx_strand_id
1 'polypeptide(L)'
;MAYRNRGSFSYKAPVELGKVYESNIIEMSQRGDAGVAKIQGFVIFVSDAKPGDHVKIKITKVGRRYATAEVVKDEINDNQTE
;
A
#
# COMPACT_ATOMS: atom_id res chain seq x y z
N MET A 1 34.37 24.83 -6.79
CA MET A 1 33.27 23.87 -6.99
C MET A 1 33.35 22.78 -5.93
N ALA A 2 32.28 22.53 -5.16
CA ALA A 2 32.21 21.38 -4.25
C ALA A 2 31.28 20.32 -4.83
N TYR A 3 31.85 19.23 -5.35
CA TYR A 3 31.10 18.04 -5.76
C TYR A 3 30.79 17.20 -4.52
N ARG A 4 29.71 17.51 -3.80
CA ARG A 4 29.25 16.68 -2.68
C ARG A 4 28.23 15.65 -3.19
N ASN A 5 28.73 14.63 -3.87
CA ASN A 5 27.94 13.44 -4.16
C ASN A 5 28.22 12.37 -3.10
N ARG A 6 27.27 12.13 -2.18
CA ARG A 6 26.84 10.80 -1.73
C ARG A 6 25.90 10.91 -0.54
N GLY A 7 24.62 10.91 -0.87
CA GLY A 7 23.57 10.40 0.00
C GLY A 7 22.75 9.43 -0.85
N SER A 8 23.39 8.38 -1.38
CA SER A 8 22.68 7.17 -1.78
C SER A 8 22.10 6.56 -0.51
N PHE A 9 21.09 7.22 0.06
CA PHE A 9 20.12 6.56 0.92
C PHE A 9 19.58 5.44 0.05
N SER A 10 20.10 4.23 0.27
CA SER A 10 19.43 3.01 -0.13
C SER A 10 18.09 3.05 0.60
N TYR A 11 17.12 3.76 0.03
CA TYR A 11 15.73 3.67 0.41
C TYR A 11 15.33 2.27 -0.01
N LYS A 12 15.62 1.30 0.86
CA LYS A 12 14.94 0.01 0.82
C LYS A 12 13.46 0.37 0.94
N ALA A 13 12.69 0.03 -0.09
CA ALA A 13 11.26 0.14 0.00
C ALA A 13 10.83 -0.65 1.24
N PRO A 14 9.99 -0.08 2.13
CA PRO A 14 9.53 -0.77 3.34
C PRO A 14 8.60 -1.95 3.04
N VAL A 15 8.30 -2.19 1.76
CA VAL A 15 7.37 -3.19 1.27
C VAL A 15 8.05 -4.11 0.27
N GLU A 16 7.70 -5.40 0.33
CA GLU A 16 8.19 -6.43 -0.58
C GLU A 16 7.11 -6.85 -1.57
N LEU A 17 7.54 -7.14 -2.80
CA LEU A 17 6.68 -7.69 -3.85
C LEU A 17 6.11 -9.05 -3.44
N GLY A 18 4.82 -9.26 -3.67
CA GLY A 18 4.12 -10.51 -3.43
C GLY A 18 3.73 -10.78 -1.98
N LYS A 19 4.20 -9.95 -1.03
CA LYS A 19 3.81 -10.07 0.38
C LYS A 19 2.48 -9.37 0.64
N VAL A 20 1.77 -9.91 1.63
CA VAL A 20 0.53 -9.36 2.16
C VAL A 20 0.86 -8.55 3.40
N TYR A 21 0.34 -7.33 3.45
CA TYR A 21 0.47 -6.43 4.60
C TYR A 21 -0.91 -5.94 5.00
N GLU A 22 -1.09 -5.67 6.28
CA GLU A 22 -2.25 -4.95 6.77
C GLU A 22 -1.93 -3.46 6.75
N SER A 23 -2.81 -2.67 6.13
CA SER A 23 -2.68 -1.23 6.12
C SER A 23 -4.02 -0.57 6.29
N ASN A 24 -4.00 0.54 7.01
CA ASN A 24 -5.09 1.48 7.07
C ASN A 24 -5.16 2.31 5.80
N ILE A 25 -6.35 2.42 5.24
CA ILE A 25 -6.63 3.31 4.12
C ILE A 25 -7.01 4.66 4.70
N ILE A 26 -6.16 5.65 4.43
CA ILE A 26 -6.26 6.98 5.04
C ILE A 26 -7.20 7.85 4.21
N GLU A 27 -7.09 7.74 2.89
CA GLU A 27 -7.82 8.54 1.94
C GLU A 27 -8.03 7.77 0.64
N MET A 28 -8.93 8.26 -0.22
CA MET A 28 -9.06 7.82 -1.60
C MET A 28 -8.43 8.85 -2.54
N SER A 29 -7.98 8.41 -3.72
CA SER A 29 -7.55 9.35 -4.76
C SER A 29 -8.69 10.31 -5.13
N GLN A 30 -8.36 11.55 -5.54
CA GLN A 30 -9.36 12.54 -5.99
C GLN A 30 -10.29 12.01 -7.10
N ARG A 31 -9.82 11.04 -7.89
CA ARG A 31 -10.59 10.43 -8.99
C ARG A 31 -11.47 9.26 -8.54
N GLY A 32 -11.26 8.77 -7.32
CA GLY A 32 -12.05 7.73 -6.68
C GLY A 32 -11.74 6.30 -7.12
N ASP A 33 -10.72 6.07 -7.96
CA ASP A 33 -10.41 4.73 -8.48
C ASP A 33 -9.57 3.87 -7.50
N ALA A 34 -8.82 4.48 -6.58
CA ALA A 34 -7.90 3.78 -5.69
C ALA A 34 -7.82 4.40 -4.29
N GLY A 35 -7.65 3.55 -3.27
CA GLY A 35 -7.34 3.91 -1.90
C GLY A 35 -5.85 4.22 -1.71
N VAL A 36 -5.55 5.15 -0.82
CA VAL A 36 -4.19 5.57 -0.47
C VAL A 36 -3.85 5.11 0.94
N ALA A 37 -2.85 4.24 1.01
CA ALA A 37 -2.20 3.82 2.25
C ALA A 37 -0.84 4.50 2.38
N LYS A 38 -0.45 4.85 3.61
CA LYS A 38 0.87 5.43 3.90
C LYS A 38 1.55 4.64 5.01
N ILE A 39 2.64 3.97 4.66
CA ILE A 39 3.46 3.20 5.61
C ILE A 39 4.82 3.90 5.72
N GLN A 40 5.14 4.45 6.90
CA GLN A 40 6.43 5.11 7.17
C GLN A 40 6.83 6.18 6.13
N GLY A 41 5.84 6.91 5.59
CA GLY A 41 6.08 7.93 4.55
C GLY A 41 6.15 7.37 3.12
N PHE A 42 5.99 6.07 2.93
CA PHE A 42 5.89 5.42 1.63
C PHE A 42 4.42 5.29 1.20
N VAL A 43 4.12 5.74 -0.01
CA VAL A 43 2.74 5.78 -0.54
C VAL A 43 2.44 4.47 -1.26
N ILE A 44 1.34 3.83 -0.88
CA ILE A 44 0.87 2.58 -1.47
C ILE A 44 -0.52 2.84 -2.03
N PHE A 45 -0.66 2.61 -3.33
CA PHE A 45 -1.94 2.67 -4.02
C PHE A 45 -2.61 1.31 -3.94
N VAL A 46 -3.79 1.27 -3.34
CA VAL A 46 -4.56 0.05 -3.13
C VAL A 46 -5.81 0.09 -4.01
N SER A 47 -5.86 -0.79 -5.00
CA SER A 47 -7.07 -0.97 -5.83
C SER A 47 -8.13 -1.72 -5.03
N ASP A 48 -9.40 -1.28 -5.13
CA ASP A 48 -10.56 -1.81 -4.40
C ASP A 48 -10.60 -1.50 -2.88
N ALA A 49 -9.91 -0.44 -2.45
CA ALA A 49 -9.88 -0.01 -1.04
C ALA A 49 -10.71 1.26 -0.79
N LYS A 50 -11.47 1.27 0.32
CA LYS A 50 -12.23 2.43 0.78
C LYS A 50 -11.51 3.15 1.93
N PRO A 51 -11.61 4.50 2.01
CA PRO A 51 -11.04 5.25 3.12
C PRO A 51 -11.72 4.86 4.44
N GLY A 52 -10.92 4.63 5.48
CA GLY A 52 -11.39 4.20 6.80
C GLY A 52 -11.41 2.69 7.03
N ASP A 53 -11.23 1.87 5.99
CA ASP A 53 -11.17 0.41 6.15
C ASP A 53 -9.77 -0.07 6.52
N HIS A 54 -9.73 -1.12 7.36
CA HIS A 54 -8.51 -1.86 7.71
C HIS A 54 -8.48 -3.15 6.89
N VAL A 55 -7.71 -3.16 5.80
CA VAL A 55 -7.69 -4.28 4.85
C VAL A 55 -6.31 -4.88 4.70
N LYS A 56 -6.29 -6.17 4.36
CA LYS A 56 -5.08 -6.86 3.90
C LYS A 56 -4.85 -6.53 2.44
N ILE A 57 -3.65 -6.05 2.13
CA ILE A 57 -3.25 -5.66 0.79
C ILE A 57 -2.07 -6.51 0.33
N LYS A 58 -2.14 -7.04 -0.88
CA LYS A 58 -1.04 -7.77 -1.51
C LYS A 58 -0.30 -6.84 -2.44
N ILE A 59 1.00 -6.66 -2.20
CA ILE A 59 1.82 -5.81 -3.06
C ILE A 59 2.05 -6.53 -4.39
N THR A 60 1.56 -5.95 -5.48
CA THR A 60 1.76 -6.49 -6.83
C THR A 60 2.93 -5.82 -7.54
N LYS A 61 3.20 -4.55 -7.21
CA LYS A 61 4.28 -3.77 -7.82
C LYS A 61 4.93 -2.84 -6.82
N VAL A 62 6.27 -2.82 -6.79
CA VAL A 62 7.06 -1.88 -5.97
C VAL A 62 7.86 -0.99 -6.90
N GLY A 63 7.62 0.31 -6.81
CA GLY A 63 8.39 1.34 -7.49
C GLY A 63 9.41 2.00 -6.57
N ARG A 64 10.16 2.97 -7.11
CA ARG A 64 11.20 3.69 -6.35
C ARG A 64 10.65 4.61 -5.24
N ARG A 65 9.41 5.08 -5.36
CA ARG A 65 8.77 6.04 -4.43
C ARG A 65 7.36 5.64 -3.98
N TYR A 66 6.79 4.63 -4.61
CA TYR A 66 5.43 4.17 -4.35
C TYR A 66 5.33 2.67 -4.62
N ALA A 67 4.29 2.02 -4.11
CA ALA A 67 3.89 0.67 -4.50
C ALA A 67 2.42 0.63 -4.93
N THR A 68 2.08 -0.39 -5.69
CA THR A 68 0.71 -0.75 -6.05
C THR A 68 0.39 -2.08 -5.40
N ALA A 69 -0.81 -2.16 -4.83
CA ALA A 69 -1.31 -3.30 -4.12
C ALA A 69 -2.79 -3.50 -4.44
N GLU A 70 -3.27 -4.71 -4.21
CA GLU A 70 -4.67 -5.08 -4.38
C GLU A 70 -5.21 -5.58 -3.04
N VAL A 71 -6.48 -5.27 -2.74
CA VAL A 71 -7.12 -5.78 -1.53
C VAL A 71 -7.30 -7.30 -1.64
N VAL A 72 -6.81 -8.02 -0.64
CA VAL A 72 -7.10 -9.43 -0.44
C VAL A 72 -8.28 -9.49 0.52
N LYS A 73 -9.49 -9.61 -0.02
CA LYS A 73 -10.66 -9.97 0.78
C LYS A 73 -10.49 -11.44 1.16
N ASP A 74 -10.01 -11.70 2.37
CA ASP A 74 -10.32 -12.97 3.02
C ASP A 74 -11.84 -12.97 3.16
N GLU A 75 -12.51 -13.77 2.34
CA GLU A 75 -13.94 -14.02 2.45
C GLU A 75 -14.22 -14.61 3.83
N ILE A 76 -14.48 -13.75 4.81
CA ILE A 76 -15.19 -14.15 6.01
C ILE A 76 -16.62 -14.41 5.53
N ASN A 77 -16.84 -15.64 5.07
CA ASN A 77 -18.15 -16.26 5.04
C ASN A 77 -18.64 -16.26 6.49
N ASP A 78 -19.33 -15.20 6.89
CA ASP A 78 -20.27 -15.25 8.00
C ASP A 78 -21.45 -16.13 7.54
N ASN A 79 -21.18 -17.43 7.48
CA ASN A 79 -22.21 -18.45 7.56
C ASN A 79 -22.68 -18.48 9.02
N GLN A 80 -23.28 -17.40 9.52
CA GLN A 80 -24.18 -17.54 10.65
C GLN A 80 -25.46 -18.16 10.12
N THR A 81 -25.48 -19.48 10.28
CA THR A 81 -26.58 -20.38 9.98
C THR A 81 -27.59 -20.28 11.13
N GLU A 82 -28.87 -20.30 10.73
CA GLU A 82 -30.13 -20.40 11.51
C GLU A 82 -30.79 -19.12 12.03
#